data_AF-R6GUC8-F1
#
_entry.id   AF-R6GUC8-F1
#
_cell.length_a   1.000
_cell.length_b   1.000
_cell.length_c   1.000
_cell.angle_alpha   90.00
_cell.angle_beta   90.00
_cell.angle_gamma   90.00
#
_symmetry.space_group_name_H-M   'P 1'
#
loop_
_entity.id
_entity.type
_entity.pdbx_description
1 polymer ?
#
loop_
_entity_poly.entity_id
_entity_poly.type
_entity_poly.pdbx_seq_one_letter_code
_entity_poly.pdbx_strand_id
1 'polypeptide(L)'
;MKKILIITCLALLTLVGILIPKFLPKESNHEYKKEEKNIITVTSITEKVFKEEFTTLMKKSDAVVKGKVVSVNFETFAGNAWTKITLQIDDVFKGEVKKNQDIDIYYLGGYISLNDHINFYKDSERFSNLGENEKANTILKEIVDGEEFIAKDEELILCIVKTSEASPLPKGSYERLYASGMLKEKDNQYVQVYGEFDPKFKIDKNKLNNLKKIINE
;
A
#
# COMPACT_ATOMS: atom_id res chain seq x y z
N MET A 1 6.43 27.97 3.57
CA MET A 1 6.32 26.52 3.87
C MET A 1 7.72 25.93 3.98
N LYS A 2 8.17 25.56 5.19
CA LYS A 2 9.46 24.88 5.37
C LYS A 2 9.29 23.39 5.04
N LYS A 3 9.93 22.91 3.98
CA LYS A 3 10.05 21.47 3.69
C LYS A 3 11.18 20.92 4.56
N ILE A 4 10.84 20.14 5.58
CA ILE A 4 11.80 19.36 6.36
C ILE A 4 11.86 17.98 5.70
N LEU A 5 12.98 17.68 5.04
CA LEU A 5 13.24 16.36 4.45
C LEU A 5 13.94 15.52 5.51
N ILE A 6 13.23 14.57 6.11
CA ILE A 6 13.81 13.56 7.00
C ILE A 6 13.91 12.27 6.19
N ILE A 7 15.14 11.89 5.83
CA ILE A 7 15.45 10.62 5.17
C ILE A 7 15.59 9.56 6.26
N THR A 8 14.55 8.76 6.48
CA THR A 8 14.64 7.58 7.36
C THR A 8 14.96 6.35 6.54
N CYS A 9 16.16 5.81 6.70
CA CYS A 9 16.50 4.46 6.29
C CYS A 9 15.77 3.50 7.26
N LEU A 10 14.54 3.12 6.90
CA LEU A 10 13.77 2.16 7.69
C LEU A 10 14.38 0.78 7.41
N ALA A 11 15.23 0.31 8.31
CA ALA A 11 15.70 -1.06 8.30
C ALA A 11 14.47 -1.98 8.37
N LEU A 12 14.22 -2.66 7.26
CA LEU A 12 13.14 -3.63 7.09
C LEU A 12 13.31 -4.70 8.19
N LEU A 13 12.49 -4.64 9.23
CA LEU A 13 12.35 -5.77 10.16
C LEU A 13 11.78 -6.92 9.34
N THR A 14 12.69 -7.84 9.00
CA THR A 14 12.34 -9.13 8.44
C THR A 14 11.35 -9.78 9.39
N LEU A 15 10.24 -10.22 8.82
CA LEU A 15 9.21 -10.96 9.53
C LEU A 15 9.80 -12.31 9.99
N VAL A 16 10.48 -12.31 11.13
CA VAL A 16 10.78 -13.51 11.90
C VAL A 16 10.11 -13.31 13.25
N GLY A 17 8.99 -14.01 13.42
CA GLY A 17 8.11 -14.08 14.58
C GLY A 17 8.52 -13.25 15.79
N ILE A 18 7.99 -12.03 15.90
CA ILE A 18 7.86 -11.35 17.19
C ILE A 18 6.44 -11.63 17.67
N LEU A 19 6.33 -12.32 18.82
CA LEU A 19 5.07 -12.54 19.54
C LEU A 19 4.29 -11.22 19.62
N ILE A 20 3.20 -11.11 18.88
CA ILE A 20 2.25 -10.01 18.98
C ILE A 20 1.40 -10.27 20.24
N PRO A 21 1.45 -9.44 21.29
CA PRO A 21 0.46 -9.51 22.35
C PRO A 21 -0.90 -9.24 21.70
N LYS A 22 -1.90 -10.09 21.98
CA LYS A 22 -3.28 -9.98 21.47
C LYS A 22 -3.93 -8.65 21.87
N PHE A 23 -3.59 -7.57 21.18
CA PHE A 23 -4.36 -6.33 21.16
C PHE A 23 -5.09 -6.29 19.84
N LEU A 24 -6.39 -6.58 19.90
CA LEU A 24 -7.29 -6.33 18.77
C LEU A 24 -7.23 -4.83 18.46
N PRO A 25 -6.83 -4.40 17.24
CA PRO A 25 -6.85 -3.00 16.88
C PRO A 25 -8.31 -2.52 16.82
N LYS A 26 -8.56 -1.36 17.41
CA LYS A 26 -9.84 -0.67 17.32
C LYS A 26 -9.91 -0.04 15.92
N GLU A 27 -10.85 -0.47 15.09
CA GLU A 27 -11.14 0.20 13.81
C GLU A 27 -11.46 1.67 14.08
N SER A 28 -10.62 2.58 13.57
CA SER A 28 -10.90 4.01 13.58
C SER A 28 -11.31 4.44 12.17
N ASN A 29 -12.62 4.51 11.93
CA ASN A 29 -13.18 5.09 10.71
C ASN A 29 -13.03 6.63 10.78
N HIS A 30 -11.84 7.14 10.47
CA HIS A 30 -11.61 8.57 10.35
C HIS A 30 -11.79 9.00 8.90
N GLU A 31 -13.00 9.46 8.58
CA GLU A 31 -13.25 10.27 7.39
C GLU A 31 -12.44 11.58 7.53
N TYR A 32 -11.44 11.79 6.66
CA TYR A 32 -10.55 12.96 6.76
C TYR A 32 -11.31 14.24 6.40
N LYS A 33 -11.75 14.98 7.42
CA LYS A 33 -12.22 16.36 7.28
C LYS A 33 -10.99 17.27 7.20
N LYS A 34 -10.96 18.11 6.16
CA LYS A 34 -9.92 19.11 5.88
C LYS A 34 -9.99 20.27 6.90
N GLU A 35 -9.73 19.98 8.16
CA GLU A 35 -9.26 20.99 9.12
C GLU A 35 -7.78 21.29 8.82
N GLU A 36 -7.30 22.48 9.16
CA GLU A 36 -5.91 22.92 8.93
C GLU A 36 -4.92 22.15 9.83
N LYS A 37 -4.74 20.85 9.55
CA LYS A 37 -3.77 20.02 10.25
C LYS A 37 -2.37 20.23 9.68
N ASN A 38 -1.38 20.20 10.55
CA ASN A 38 0.02 20.16 10.14
C ASN A 38 0.31 18.82 9.47
N ILE A 39 0.97 18.82 8.31
CA ILE A 39 1.35 17.59 7.60
C ILE A 39 2.87 17.47 7.61
N ILE A 40 3.36 16.36 8.15
CA ILE A 40 4.75 15.93 8.01
C ILE A 40 4.77 14.77 7.02
N THR A 41 5.51 14.92 5.92
CA THR A 41 5.71 13.82 4.96
C THR A 41 6.89 12.98 5.40
N VAL A 42 6.66 11.69 5.54
CA VAL A 42 7.69 10.68 5.80
C VAL A 42 7.77 9.79 4.57
N THR A 43 8.95 9.68 3.99
CA THR A 43 9.20 8.81 2.84
C THR A 43 10.07 7.63 3.27
N SER A 44 9.69 6.43 2.82
CA SER A 44 10.48 5.22 2.98
C SER A 44 10.63 4.50 1.65
N ILE A 45 11.72 3.76 1.48
CA ILE A 45 11.95 2.91 0.33
C ILE A 45 12.38 1.54 0.86
N THR A 46 11.68 0.49 0.44
CA THR A 46 12.01 -0.88 0.82
C THR A 46 12.99 -1.48 -0.18
N GLU A 47 13.96 -2.29 0.26
CA GLU A 47 14.88 -2.96 -0.68
C GLU A 47 14.15 -3.91 -1.65
N LYS A 48 12.99 -4.43 -1.22
CA LYS A 48 12.23 -5.44 -1.97
C LYS A 48 11.70 -4.89 -3.29
N VAL A 49 11.38 -3.59 -3.35
CA VAL A 49 10.92 -2.96 -4.59
C VAL A 49 11.96 -3.02 -5.71
N PHE A 50 13.25 -3.04 -5.36
CA PHE A 50 14.33 -3.13 -6.34
C PHE A 50 14.65 -4.56 -6.79
N LYS A 51 14.29 -5.56 -5.97
CA LYS A 51 14.66 -6.97 -6.19
C LYS A 51 13.56 -7.77 -6.87
N GLU A 52 12.30 -7.38 -6.69
CA GLU A 52 11.14 -8.17 -7.12
C GLU A 52 10.49 -7.58 -8.37
N GLU A 53 10.73 -8.24 -9.50
CA GLU A 53 10.06 -7.98 -10.77
C GLU A 53 8.58 -8.41 -10.73
N PHE A 54 7.73 -7.74 -11.51
CA PHE A 54 6.30 -8.05 -11.57
C PHE A 54 6.03 -9.53 -11.89
N THR A 55 6.78 -10.13 -12.82
CA THR A 55 6.63 -11.55 -13.20
C THR A 55 6.96 -12.51 -12.06
N THR A 56 7.94 -12.19 -11.21
CA THR A 56 8.25 -12.95 -9.99
C THR A 56 7.11 -12.85 -8.99
N LEU A 57 6.54 -11.64 -8.82
CA LEU A 57 5.43 -11.41 -7.91
C LEU A 57 4.14 -12.11 -8.37
N MET A 58 3.90 -12.19 -9.68
CA MET A 58 2.79 -12.99 -10.24
C MET A 58 2.87 -14.46 -9.80
N LYS A 59 4.08 -15.02 -9.67
CA LYS A 59 4.27 -16.41 -9.20
C LYS A 59 4.03 -16.54 -7.69
N LYS A 60 4.40 -15.54 -6.91
CA LYS A 60 4.25 -15.51 -5.44
C LYS A 60 2.85 -15.13 -4.95
N SER A 61 2.05 -14.44 -5.77
CA SER A 61 0.73 -13.95 -5.37
C SER A 61 -0.32 -15.06 -5.27
N ASP A 62 -1.36 -14.86 -4.46
CA ASP A 62 -2.53 -15.75 -4.47
C ASP A 62 -3.39 -15.48 -5.70
N ALA A 63 -3.46 -14.21 -6.13
CA ALA A 63 -4.17 -13.81 -7.33
C ALA A 63 -3.44 -12.72 -8.10
N VAL A 64 -3.74 -12.63 -9.40
CA VAL A 64 -3.35 -11.53 -10.27
C VAL A 64 -4.63 -11.05 -10.95
N VAL A 65 -5.04 -9.83 -10.65
CA VAL A 65 -6.34 -9.29 -11.03
C VAL A 65 -6.20 -8.01 -11.84
N LYS A 66 -7.15 -7.77 -12.73
CA LYS A 66 -7.38 -6.46 -13.36
C LYS A 66 -8.69 -5.91 -12.82
N GLY A 67 -8.72 -4.62 -12.51
CA GLY A 67 -9.96 -3.94 -12.18
C GLY A 67 -9.86 -2.43 -12.20
N LYS A 68 -11.00 -1.79 -11.92
CA LYS A 68 -11.14 -0.34 -11.79
C LYS A 68 -11.32 0.05 -10.32
N VAL A 69 -10.62 1.10 -9.88
CA VAL A 69 -10.72 1.59 -8.50
C VAL A 69 -12.03 2.35 -8.30
N VAL A 70 -12.86 1.85 -7.39
CA VAL A 70 -14.18 2.42 -7.06
C VAL A 70 -14.08 3.40 -5.90
N SER A 71 -13.25 3.09 -4.90
CA SER A 71 -13.05 3.93 -3.72
C SER A 71 -11.61 3.85 -3.21
N VAL A 72 -11.17 4.90 -2.52
CA VAL A 72 -9.86 4.98 -1.86
C VAL A 72 -10.10 5.56 -0.47
N ASN A 73 -9.64 4.87 0.57
CA ASN A 73 -9.73 5.28 1.96
C ASN A 73 -8.37 5.12 2.65
N PHE A 74 -8.12 5.93 3.67
CA PHE A 74 -6.92 5.83 4.49
C PHE A 74 -7.31 5.31 5.87
N GLU A 75 -6.63 4.26 6.30
CA GLU A 75 -6.91 3.56 7.54
C GLU A 75 -5.62 3.34 8.32
N THR A 76 -5.75 3.06 9.61
CA THR A 76 -4.60 2.83 10.50
C THR A 76 -4.71 1.46 11.12
N PHE A 77 -3.67 0.65 10.93
CA PHE A 77 -3.57 -0.68 11.53
C PHE A 77 -2.18 -0.87 12.11
N ALA A 78 -2.13 -1.31 13.37
CA ALA A 78 -0.89 -1.56 14.10
C ALA A 78 0.12 -0.40 13.96
N GLY A 79 -0.34 0.84 14.18
CA GLY A 79 0.51 2.05 14.14
C GLY A 79 1.03 2.47 12.77
N ASN A 80 0.61 1.82 11.69
CA ASN A 80 1.01 2.15 10.32
C ASN A 80 -0.15 2.78 9.56
N ALA A 81 0.16 3.70 8.64
CA ALA A 81 -0.81 4.16 7.67
C ALA A 81 -0.98 3.11 6.57
N TRP A 82 -2.24 2.80 6.26
CA TRP A 82 -2.62 1.92 5.16
C TRP A 82 -3.57 2.65 4.23
N THR A 83 -3.40 2.42 2.93
CA THR A 83 -4.37 2.82 1.94
C THR A 83 -5.20 1.61 1.56
N LYS A 84 -6.50 1.74 1.73
CA LYS A 84 -7.50 0.78 1.27
C LYS A 84 -8.04 1.24 -0.07
N ILE A 85 -8.00 0.36 -1.06
CA ILE A 85 -8.74 0.55 -2.31
C ILE A 85 -9.83 -0.51 -2.40
N THR A 86 -11.00 -0.10 -2.89
CA THR A 86 -12.01 -1.06 -3.36
C THR A 86 -11.88 -1.16 -4.87
N LEU A 87 -11.58 -2.37 -5.36
CA LEU A 87 -11.37 -2.65 -6.77
C LEU A 87 -12.53 -3.47 -7.32
N GLN A 88 -13.20 -2.95 -8.35
CA GLN A 88 -14.18 -3.70 -9.13
C GLN A 88 -13.42 -4.58 -10.14
N ILE A 89 -13.61 -5.90 -10.06
CA ILE A 89 -12.81 -6.87 -10.81
C ILE A 89 -13.36 -7.08 -12.22
N ASP A 90 -12.54 -6.75 -13.22
CA ASP A 90 -12.83 -6.94 -14.65
C ASP A 90 -12.28 -8.27 -15.18
N ASP A 91 -11.06 -8.62 -14.75
CA ASP A 91 -10.39 -9.84 -15.19
C ASP A 91 -9.51 -10.46 -14.11
N VAL A 92 -9.27 -11.75 -14.24
CA VAL A 92 -8.48 -12.55 -13.31
C VAL A 92 -7.53 -13.42 -14.14
N PHE A 93 -6.23 -13.19 -13.93
CA PHE A 93 -5.16 -13.91 -14.61
C PHE A 93 -4.63 -15.08 -13.79
N LYS A 94 -4.78 -15.01 -12.45
CA LYS A 94 -4.42 -16.06 -11.49
C LYS A 94 -5.33 -16.00 -10.27
N GLY A 95 -5.58 -17.14 -9.64
CA GLY A 95 -6.25 -17.24 -8.34
C GLY A 95 -7.76 -17.40 -8.45
N GLU A 96 -8.41 -17.47 -7.29
CA GLU A 96 -9.85 -17.78 -7.15
C GLU A 96 -10.75 -16.55 -7.03
N VAL A 97 -10.19 -15.35 -7.20
CA VAL A 97 -10.99 -14.11 -7.25
C VAL A 97 -11.98 -14.23 -8.42
N LYS A 98 -13.22 -13.79 -8.22
CA LYS A 98 -14.27 -13.80 -9.24
C LYS A 98 -14.32 -12.47 -9.97
N LYS A 99 -14.70 -12.50 -11.25
CA LYS A 99 -15.04 -11.30 -12.02
C LYS A 99 -16.36 -10.70 -11.51
N ASN A 100 -16.56 -9.41 -11.79
CA ASN A 100 -17.78 -8.66 -11.46
C ASN A 100 -18.10 -8.61 -9.96
N GLN A 101 -17.07 -8.64 -9.11
CA GLN A 101 -17.19 -8.40 -7.68
C GLN A 101 -16.26 -7.26 -7.28
N ASP A 102 -16.59 -6.63 -6.15
CA ASP A 102 -15.72 -5.65 -5.52
C ASP A 102 -14.90 -6.35 -4.44
N ILE A 103 -13.61 -6.05 -4.36
CA ILE A 103 -12.73 -6.53 -3.28
C ILE A 103 -11.96 -5.37 -2.67
N ASP A 104 -11.69 -5.48 -1.37
CA ASP A 104 -10.85 -4.54 -0.64
C ASP A 104 -9.39 -5.01 -0.67
N ILE A 105 -8.50 -4.12 -1.11
CA ILE A 105 -7.07 -4.34 -1.21
C ILE A 105 -6.35 -3.26 -0.40
N TYR A 106 -5.41 -3.67 0.44
CA TYR A 106 -4.61 -2.78 1.27
C TYR A 106 -3.16 -2.71 0.77
N TYR A 107 -2.55 -1.54 0.91
CA TYR A 107 -1.12 -1.36 0.76
C TYR A 107 -0.61 -0.30 1.76
N LEU A 108 0.67 -0.40 2.12
CA LEU A 108 1.29 0.52 3.08
C LEU A 108 1.44 1.94 2.52
N GLY A 109 1.33 2.92 3.40
CA GLY A 109 1.33 4.34 3.05
C GLY A 109 -0.07 4.92 3.11
N GLY A 110 -0.14 6.23 3.31
CA GLY A 110 -1.40 6.93 3.56
C GLY A 110 -1.23 8.04 4.58
N TYR A 111 -2.24 8.21 5.43
CA TYR A 111 -2.24 9.21 6.48
C TYR A 111 -2.52 8.57 7.84
N ILE A 112 -1.76 8.99 8.85
CA ILE A 112 -1.94 8.58 10.25
C ILE A 112 -1.74 9.78 11.17
N SER A 113 -2.46 9.82 12.29
CA SER A 113 -2.17 10.79 13.36
C SER A 113 -0.77 10.60 13.92
N LEU A 114 -0.03 11.70 14.13
CA LEU A 114 1.29 11.61 14.76
C LEU A 114 1.20 10.96 16.15
N ASN A 115 0.14 11.23 16.91
CA ASN A 115 -0.05 10.62 18.22
C ASN A 115 -0.26 9.11 18.13
N ASP A 116 -1.02 8.62 17.15
CA ASP A 116 -1.24 7.17 16.99
C ASP A 116 0.06 6.46 16.64
N HIS A 117 0.87 7.08 15.76
CA HIS A 117 2.21 6.59 15.42
C HIS A 117 3.13 6.53 16.64
N ILE A 118 3.25 7.64 17.39
CA ILE A 118 4.08 7.73 18.61
C ILE A 118 3.62 6.72 19.65
N ASN A 119 2.31 6.62 19.89
CA ASN A 119 1.75 5.75 20.92
C ASN A 119 2.01 4.27 20.63
N PHE A 120 1.96 3.89 19.36
CA PHE A 120 2.23 2.52 18.93
C PHE A 120 3.74 2.20 19.00
N TYR A 121 4.58 3.01 18.37
CA TYR A 121 6.02 2.75 18.26
C TYR A 121 6.86 3.21 19.48
N LYS A 122 6.24 3.91 20.44
CA LYS A 122 6.92 4.55 21.57
C LYS A 122 8.01 5.53 21.14
N ASP A 123 7.77 6.23 20.04
CA ASP A 123 8.76 7.02 19.32
C ASP A 123 8.62 8.53 19.58
N SER A 124 8.36 8.92 20.83
CA SER A 124 8.13 10.33 21.17
C SER A 124 9.38 11.21 21.00
N GLU A 125 10.57 10.62 21.12
CA GLU A 125 11.85 11.34 21.09
C GLU A 125 12.16 11.94 19.72
N ARG A 126 11.80 11.24 18.63
CA ARG A 126 11.98 11.74 17.25
C ARG A 126 11.19 13.02 16.96
N PHE A 127 10.14 13.27 17.74
CA PHE A 127 9.26 14.44 17.63
C PHE A 127 9.33 15.35 18.86
N SER A 128 10.43 15.28 19.61
CA SER A 128 10.66 16.08 20.82
C SER A 128 10.70 17.59 20.57
N ASN A 129 10.92 18.01 19.32
CA ASN A 129 10.89 19.41 18.91
C ASN A 129 9.47 19.98 18.72
N LEU A 130 8.43 19.14 18.83
CA LEU A 130 7.02 19.56 18.74
C LEU A 130 6.38 19.59 20.12
N GLY A 131 5.58 20.62 20.40
CA GLY A 131 4.74 20.67 21.60
C GLY A 131 3.57 19.69 21.53
N GLU A 132 2.95 19.36 22.67
CA GLU A 132 1.83 18.40 22.72
C GLU A 132 0.62 18.81 21.86
N ASN A 133 0.27 20.10 21.85
CA ASN A 133 -0.79 20.62 20.99
C ASN A 133 -0.44 20.52 19.50
N GLU A 134 0.84 20.69 19.15
CA GLU A 134 1.29 20.54 17.76
C GLU A 134 1.22 19.07 17.34
N LYS A 135 1.65 18.15 18.19
CA LYS A 135 1.57 16.70 17.93
C LYS A 135 0.12 16.25 17.73
N ALA A 136 -0.80 16.71 18.58
CA ALA A 136 -2.23 16.40 18.47
C ALA A 136 -2.88 16.90 17.17
N ASN A 137 -2.35 17.99 16.60
CA ASN A 137 -2.83 18.58 15.34
C ASN A 137 -1.96 18.21 14.12
N THR A 138 -1.09 17.21 14.25
CA THR A 138 -0.20 16.77 13.18
C THR A 138 -0.61 15.41 12.62
N ILE A 139 -0.60 15.32 11.28
CA ILE A 139 -0.77 14.09 10.51
C ILE A 139 0.56 13.75 9.84
N LEU A 140 0.94 12.49 9.91
CA LEU A 140 1.98 11.93 9.08
C LEU A 140 1.38 11.49 7.75
N LYS A 141 1.95 12.00 6.65
CA LYS A 141 1.74 11.46 5.31
C LYS A 141 2.87 10.49 5.02
N GLU A 142 2.58 9.20 5.02
CA GLU A 142 3.55 8.15 4.77
C GLU A 142 3.54 7.79 3.27
N ILE A 143 4.68 8.00 2.61
CA ILE A 143 4.93 7.60 1.22
C ILE A 143 5.91 6.43 1.25
N VAL A 144 5.45 5.27 0.78
CA VAL A 144 6.25 4.04 0.73
C VAL A 144 6.67 3.78 -0.71
N ASP A 145 7.92 3.36 -0.90
CA ASP A 145 8.52 3.05 -2.20
C ASP A 145 8.45 4.19 -3.23
N GLY A 146 8.33 5.43 -2.75
CA GLY A 146 8.20 6.63 -3.58
C GLY A 146 6.91 6.69 -4.40
N GLU A 147 5.92 5.85 -4.11
CA GLU A 147 4.70 5.76 -4.91
C GLU A 147 3.78 6.96 -4.73
N GLU A 148 3.11 7.33 -5.83
CA GLU A 148 1.91 8.15 -5.74
C GLU A 148 0.73 7.32 -5.24
N PHE A 149 -0.15 7.94 -4.45
CA PHE A 149 -1.36 7.28 -4.01
C PHE A 149 -2.26 6.97 -5.20
N ILE A 150 -2.84 5.77 -5.18
CA ILE A 150 -3.82 5.32 -6.16
C ILE A 150 -5.04 6.24 -6.05
N ALA A 151 -5.51 6.75 -7.20
CA ALA A 151 -6.72 7.54 -7.29
C ALA A 151 -7.93 6.70 -7.68
N LYS A 152 -9.12 7.23 -7.37
CA LYS A 152 -10.38 6.70 -7.88
C LYS A 152 -10.38 6.73 -9.42
N ASP A 153 -11.09 5.78 -10.02
CA ASP A 153 -11.26 5.60 -11.45
C ASP A 153 -10.01 5.09 -12.22
N GLU A 154 -8.89 4.87 -11.56
CA GLU A 154 -7.73 4.21 -12.17
C GLU A 154 -8.02 2.75 -12.54
N GLU A 155 -7.54 2.32 -13.71
CA GLU A 155 -7.46 0.90 -14.09
C GLU A 155 -6.10 0.31 -13.68
N LEU A 156 -6.12 -0.79 -12.94
CA LEU A 156 -4.92 -1.41 -12.37
C LEU A 156 -4.84 -2.89 -12.70
N ILE A 157 -3.61 -3.41 -12.77
CA ILE A 157 -3.33 -4.84 -12.64
C ILE A 157 -2.51 -5.04 -11.37
N LEU A 158 -2.97 -5.91 -10.48
CA LEU A 158 -2.38 -6.10 -9.14
C LEU A 158 -2.04 -7.56 -8.86
N CYS A 159 -0.85 -7.78 -8.32
CA CYS A 159 -0.46 -9.01 -7.64
C CYS A 159 -0.88 -8.90 -6.17
N ILE A 160 -1.79 -9.77 -5.73
CA ILE A 160 -2.38 -9.70 -4.39
C ILE A 160 -2.30 -11.03 -3.65
N VAL A 161 -2.21 -10.94 -2.31
CA VAL A 161 -2.29 -12.08 -1.39
C VAL A 161 -3.46 -11.89 -0.45
N LYS A 162 -4.11 -12.99 -0.05
CA LYS A 162 -5.16 -12.97 0.98
C LYS A 162 -4.51 -12.61 2.31
N THR A 163 -5.19 -11.77 3.10
CA THR A 163 -4.72 -11.45 4.44
C THR A 163 -4.71 -12.72 5.31
N SER A 164 -3.59 -12.97 5.99
CA SER A 164 -3.46 -14.11 6.90
C SER A 164 -4.17 -13.84 8.23
N GLU A 165 -4.45 -14.88 9.02
CA GLU A 165 -5.05 -14.71 10.34
C GLU A 165 -4.21 -13.89 11.32
N ALA A 166 -2.89 -13.83 11.09
CA ALA A 166 -1.96 -13.04 11.89
C ALA A 166 -1.85 -11.58 11.41
N SER A 167 -2.43 -11.24 10.26
CA SER A 167 -2.42 -9.88 9.73
C SER A 167 -3.29 -8.96 10.61
N PRO A 168 -2.87 -7.70 10.84
CA PRO A 168 -3.72 -6.72 11.52
C PRO A 168 -4.87 -6.20 10.62
N LEU A 169 -4.87 -6.55 9.33
CA LEU A 169 -5.87 -6.13 8.35
C LEU A 169 -7.19 -6.93 8.47
N PRO A 170 -8.33 -6.39 8.01
CA PRO A 170 -9.61 -7.08 8.07
C PRO A 170 -9.59 -8.46 7.38
N LYS A 171 -10.29 -9.43 8.00
CA LYS A 171 -10.40 -10.78 7.45
C LYS A 171 -11.12 -10.78 6.11
N GLY A 172 -10.63 -11.59 5.17
CA GLY A 172 -11.23 -11.72 3.83
C GLY A 172 -10.83 -10.61 2.86
N SER A 173 -9.98 -9.67 3.29
CA SER A 173 -9.37 -8.69 2.41
C SER A 173 -8.08 -9.21 1.76
N TYR A 174 -7.49 -8.38 0.91
CA TYR A 174 -6.22 -8.67 0.24
C TYR A 174 -5.18 -7.61 0.57
N GLU A 175 -3.91 -8.00 0.51
CA GLU A 175 -2.78 -7.09 0.52
C GLU A 175 -2.11 -7.11 -0.86
N ARG A 176 -1.72 -5.94 -1.35
CA ARG A 176 -0.91 -5.84 -2.57
C ARG A 176 0.54 -6.23 -2.28
N LEU A 177 1.11 -7.10 -3.11
CA LEU A 177 2.52 -7.48 -2.99
C LEU A 177 3.45 -6.36 -3.47
N TYR A 178 3.89 -5.52 -2.54
CA TYR A 178 4.82 -4.41 -2.77
C TYR A 178 4.33 -3.39 -3.81
N ALA A 179 5.03 -2.27 -3.94
CA ALA A 179 4.80 -1.31 -5.00
C ALA A 179 4.97 -1.92 -6.40
N SER A 180 6.02 -2.74 -6.57
CA SER A 180 6.37 -3.38 -7.84
C SER A 180 5.37 -4.46 -8.29
N GLY A 181 4.40 -4.84 -7.46
CA GLY A 181 3.30 -5.74 -7.80
C GLY A 181 2.10 -5.06 -8.47
N MET A 182 2.23 -3.79 -8.85
CA MET A 182 1.20 -3.01 -9.53
C MET A 182 1.62 -2.60 -10.94
N LEU A 183 0.70 -2.70 -11.88
CA LEU A 183 0.77 -2.04 -13.18
C LEU A 183 -0.33 -0.99 -13.31
N LYS A 184 0.01 0.19 -13.79
CA LYS A 184 -0.94 1.24 -14.18
C LYS A 184 -1.02 1.34 -15.70
N GLU A 185 -2.18 1.76 -16.20
CA GLU A 185 -2.29 2.10 -17.62
C GLU A 185 -1.46 3.34 -17.96
N LYS A 186 -0.69 3.26 -19.06
CA LYS A 186 -0.02 4.39 -19.71
C LYS A 186 0.12 4.10 -21.20
N ASP A 187 -0.33 5.04 -22.05
CA ASP A 187 -0.17 5.00 -23.51
C ASP A 187 -0.49 3.62 -24.16
N ASN A 188 -1.68 3.09 -23.90
CA ASN A 188 -2.16 1.78 -24.39
C ASN A 188 -1.37 0.55 -23.90
N GLN A 189 -0.56 0.73 -22.86
CA GLN A 189 0.17 -0.33 -22.17
C GLN A 189 -0.20 -0.35 -20.68
N TYR A 190 0.08 -1.45 -20.01
CA TYR A 190 0.19 -1.52 -18.57
C TYR A 190 1.67 -1.53 -18.19
N VAL A 191 2.06 -0.59 -17.35
CA VAL A 191 3.45 -0.30 -17.00
C VAL A 191 3.60 -0.46 -15.50
N GLN A 192 4.67 -1.13 -15.07
CA GLN A 192 4.99 -1.26 -13.66
C GLN A 192 5.33 0.10 -13.07
N VAL A 193 4.70 0.47 -11.95
CA VAL A 193 4.89 1.78 -11.34
C VAL A 193 5.38 1.60 -9.91
N TYR A 194 6.53 2.19 -9.60
CA TYR A 194 6.99 2.44 -8.25
C TYR A 194 8.05 3.54 -8.25
N GLY A 195 7.90 4.57 -7.41
CA GLY A 195 8.83 5.69 -7.35
C GLY A 195 9.03 6.44 -8.67
N GLU A 196 10.20 7.08 -8.78
CA GLU A 196 10.68 7.72 -10.01
C GLU A 196 11.53 6.76 -10.88
N PHE A 197 11.40 5.45 -10.65
CA PHE A 197 12.26 4.45 -11.29
C PHE A 197 11.74 4.04 -12.66
N ASP A 198 12.68 3.68 -13.54
CA ASP A 198 12.33 3.15 -14.85
C ASP A 198 11.53 1.85 -14.71
N PRO A 199 10.41 1.71 -15.44
CA PRO A 199 9.57 0.54 -15.36
C PRO A 199 10.31 -0.66 -15.93
N LYS A 200 10.46 -1.70 -15.11
CA LYS A 200 11.14 -2.93 -15.53
C LYS A 200 10.22 -3.92 -16.22
N PHE A 201 8.92 -3.84 -15.95
CA PHE A 201 7.89 -4.59 -16.66
C PHE A 201 6.88 -3.69 -17.35
N LYS A 202 6.51 -4.06 -18.58
CA LYS A 202 5.41 -3.46 -19.33
C LYS A 202 4.75 -4.50 -20.23
N ILE A 203 3.46 -4.32 -20.49
CA ILE A 203 2.69 -5.20 -21.37
C ILE A 203 1.66 -4.41 -22.17
N ASP A 204 1.56 -4.69 -23.46
CA ASP A 204 0.52 -4.10 -24.31
C ASP A 204 -0.88 -4.55 -23.86
N LYS A 205 -1.86 -3.64 -23.88
CA LYS A 205 -3.27 -3.98 -23.57
C LYS A 205 -3.81 -5.14 -24.41
N ASN A 206 -3.38 -5.24 -25.66
CA ASN A 206 -3.79 -6.32 -26.58
C ASN A 206 -3.12 -7.67 -26.29
N LYS A 207 -2.14 -7.72 -25.37
CA LYS A 207 -1.34 -8.90 -25.05
C LYS A 207 -1.57 -9.42 -23.63
N LEU A 208 -2.60 -8.95 -22.92
CA LEU A 208 -2.86 -9.35 -21.53
C LEU A 208 -3.02 -10.86 -21.33
N ASN A 209 -3.50 -11.59 -22.34
CA ASN A 209 -3.56 -13.06 -22.31
C ASN A 209 -2.19 -13.72 -22.10
N ASN A 210 -1.07 -13.04 -22.41
CA ASN A 210 0.26 -13.53 -22.15
C ASN A 210 0.60 -13.57 -20.65
N LEU A 211 -0.08 -12.79 -19.80
CA LEU A 211 0.10 -12.90 -18.34
C LEU A 211 -0.21 -14.30 -17.84
N LYS A 212 -1.27 -14.93 -18.36
CA LYS A 212 -1.63 -16.32 -18.03
C LYS A 212 -0.56 -17.32 -18.46
N LYS A 213 0.19 -17.04 -19.53
CA LYS A 213 1.30 -17.91 -19.98
C LYS A 213 2.50 -17.80 -19.03
N ILE A 214 2.90 -16.57 -18.70
CA ILE A 214 4.01 -16.27 -17.78
C ILE A 214 3.83 -16.92 -16.41
N ILE A 215 2.59 -17.05 -15.93
CA ILE A 215 2.28 -17.69 -14.64
C ILE A 215 2.54 -19.21 -14.66
N ASN A 216 2.39 -19.85 -15.83
CA ASN A 216 2.43 -21.30 -15.99
C ASN A 216 3.79 -21.84 -16.47
N GLU A 217 4.74 -20.94 -16.78
CA GLU A 217 6.15 -21.23 -17.09
C GLU A 217 7.01 -21.16 -15.83
#